data_AF-A0A1I7GTM9-F1
#
_entry.id   AF-A0A1I7GTM9-F1
#
_cell.length_a   1.000
_cell.length_b   1.000
_cell.length_c   1.000
_cell.angle_alpha   90.00
_cell.angle_beta   90.00
_cell.angle_gamma   90.00
#
_symmetry.space_group_name_H-M   'P 1'
#
loop_
_entity.id
_entity.type
_entity.pdbx_description
1 polymer ?
#
loop_
_entity_poly.entity_id
_entity_poly.type
_entity_poly.pdbx_seq_one_letter_code
_entity_poly.pdbx_strand_id
1 'polypeptide(L)'
;MCERRNIASDAFDGAVAWAGLPAHVQARIGAAAVELGVAMALSEHARMPACRAGDEAVERAGELLREAVVGYDGVPEGSWWEGTADAGTFRIPSVVGMVCHACGCSHLDPCPDGCGWASDNLCTACAPGAGVEAAAPLPAGSVVVDGVTRHEPELSETEARAIVRGACRAVSTSELARPVEPVGSHLRELARAIDGMGGEDGDGR
;
A
#
# COMPACT_ATOMS: atom_id res chain seq x y z
N MET A 1 15.21 -26.08 7.56
CA MET A 1 16.24 -25.02 7.51
C MET A 1 15.69 -23.93 6.60
N CYS A 2 15.51 -22.69 7.07
CA CYS A 2 15.04 -21.60 6.23
C CYS A 2 16.08 -21.32 5.14
N GLU A 3 15.84 -21.80 3.92
CA GLU A 3 16.70 -21.52 2.77
C GLU A 3 16.60 -20.04 2.38
N ARG A 4 17.78 -19.39 2.39
CA ARG A 4 18.15 -18.12 1.75
C ARG A 4 17.15 -16.94 1.80
N ARG A 5 17.51 -16.00 2.68
CA ARG A 5 17.35 -14.54 2.64
C ARG A 5 16.96 -14.00 1.25
N ASN A 6 15.68 -13.94 0.95
CA ASN A 6 15.14 -13.26 -0.23
C ASN A 6 14.84 -11.78 0.05
N ILE A 7 15.49 -11.20 1.07
CA ILE A 7 15.33 -9.80 1.48
C ILE A 7 16.66 -9.07 1.22
N ALA A 8 16.61 -8.04 0.37
CA ALA A 8 17.74 -7.20 0.03
C ALA A 8 18.18 -6.34 1.22
N SER A 9 19.46 -5.97 1.28
CA SER A 9 20.01 -5.08 2.31
C SER A 9 19.45 -3.66 2.26
N ASP A 10 19.17 -3.17 1.05
CA ASP A 10 18.65 -1.84 0.85
C ASP A 10 17.12 -1.87 0.83
N ALA A 11 16.51 -0.90 1.50
CA ALA A 11 15.06 -0.73 1.50
C ALA A 11 14.57 -0.11 0.18
N PHE A 12 13.33 -0.41 -0.19
CA PHE A 12 12.64 0.27 -1.26
C PHE A 12 12.18 1.65 -0.77
N ASP A 13 12.74 2.71 -1.34
CA ASP A 13 12.30 4.08 -1.10
C ASP A 13 11.20 4.46 -2.09
N GLY A 14 9.94 4.39 -1.62
CA GLY A 14 8.77 4.72 -2.42
C GLY A 14 8.73 6.19 -2.87
N ALA A 15 9.32 7.12 -2.11
CA ALA A 15 9.33 8.54 -2.48
C ALA A 15 10.31 8.80 -3.63
N VAL A 16 11.50 8.20 -3.59
CA VAL A 16 12.47 8.25 -4.68
C VAL A 16 11.92 7.57 -5.92
N ALA A 17 11.33 6.37 -5.77
CA ALA A 17 10.70 5.65 -6.87
C ALA A 17 9.61 6.49 -7.53
N TRP A 18 8.70 7.06 -6.72
CA TRP A 18 7.65 7.96 -7.19
C TRP A 18 8.20 9.17 -7.96
N ALA A 19 9.18 9.87 -7.40
CA ALA A 19 9.76 11.08 -7.99
C ALA A 19 10.41 10.82 -9.36
N GLY A 20 10.89 9.59 -9.60
CA GLY A 20 11.46 9.18 -10.89
C GLY A 20 10.43 8.85 -11.97
N LEU A 21 9.14 8.74 -11.64
CA LEU A 21 8.10 8.37 -12.59
C LEU A 21 7.68 9.53 -13.51
N PRO A 22 7.24 9.23 -14.75
CA PRO A 22 6.58 10.24 -15.59
C PRO A 22 5.34 10.84 -14.91
N ALA A 23 5.08 12.13 -15.13
CA ALA A 23 3.98 12.84 -14.48
C ALA A 23 2.59 12.21 -14.71
N HIS A 24 2.34 11.61 -15.87
CA HIS A 24 1.07 10.93 -16.14
C HIS A 24 0.92 9.61 -15.34
N VAL A 25 2.02 8.90 -15.11
CA VAL A 25 2.06 7.69 -14.27
C VAL A 25 1.85 8.07 -12.81
N GLN A 26 2.54 9.12 -12.33
CA GLN A 26 2.31 9.68 -10.99
C GLN A 26 0.84 10.06 -10.80
N ALA A 27 0.23 10.79 -11.75
CA ALA A 27 -1.17 11.17 -11.67
C ALA A 27 -2.11 9.95 -11.57
N ARG A 28 -1.85 8.90 -12.36
CA ARG A 28 -2.66 7.66 -12.34
C ARG A 28 -2.55 6.91 -11.01
N ILE A 29 -1.33 6.70 -10.50
CA ILE A 29 -1.13 6.05 -9.19
C ILE A 29 -1.75 6.91 -8.08
N GLY A 30 -1.57 8.24 -8.15
CA GLY A 30 -2.11 9.18 -7.18
C GLY A 30 -3.64 9.16 -7.12
N ALA A 31 -4.30 9.13 -8.28
CA ALA A 31 -5.75 8.99 -8.36
C ALA A 31 -6.21 7.67 -7.72
N ALA A 32 -5.60 6.54 -8.09
CA ALA A 32 -5.96 5.24 -7.52
C ALA A 32 -5.72 5.16 -6.00
N ALA A 33 -4.64 5.77 -5.50
CA ALA A 33 -4.35 5.83 -4.08
C ALA A 33 -5.37 6.67 -3.29
N VAL A 34 -5.81 7.80 -3.86
CA VAL A 34 -6.86 8.64 -3.25
C VAL A 34 -8.20 7.88 -3.22
N GLU A 35 -8.59 7.23 -4.31
CA GLU A 35 -9.81 6.41 -4.36
C GLU A 35 -9.77 5.29 -3.31
N LEU A 36 -8.63 4.60 -3.17
CA LEU A 36 -8.45 3.56 -2.15
C LEU A 36 -8.60 4.11 -0.73
N GLY A 37 -7.98 5.26 -0.43
CA GLY A 37 -8.11 5.91 0.88
C GLY A 37 -9.55 6.30 1.21
N VAL A 38 -10.29 6.84 0.24
CA VAL A 38 -11.72 7.17 0.40
C VAL A 38 -12.56 5.91 0.58
N ALA A 39 -12.30 4.85 -0.19
CA ALA A 39 -13.01 3.57 -0.09
C ALA A 39 -12.83 2.94 1.29
N MET A 40 -11.60 2.93 1.84
CA MET A 40 -11.31 2.46 3.19
C MET A 40 -12.08 3.27 4.24
N ALA A 41 -12.09 4.60 4.12
CA ALA A 41 -12.85 5.46 5.04
C ALA A 41 -14.37 5.20 4.97
N LEU A 42 -14.92 4.89 3.78
CA LEU A 42 -16.32 4.51 3.64
C LEU A 42 -16.63 3.15 4.27
N SER A 43 -15.77 2.15 4.02
CA SER A 43 -15.89 0.82 4.62
C SER A 43 -15.89 0.90 6.16
N GLU A 44 -14.96 1.66 6.72
CA GLU A 44 -14.76 1.73 8.18
C GLU A 44 -15.79 2.63 8.90
N HIS A 45 -16.14 3.78 8.32
CA HIS A 45 -16.87 4.82 9.05
C HIS A 45 -18.30 5.07 8.55
N ALA A 46 -18.67 4.59 7.36
CA ALA A 46 -20.02 4.81 6.86
C ALA A 46 -21.02 3.81 7.46
N ARG A 47 -22.31 4.16 7.42
CA ARG A 47 -23.40 3.23 7.74
C ARG A 47 -23.94 2.63 6.45
N MET A 48 -24.72 1.55 6.57
CA MET A 48 -25.43 0.97 5.44
C MET A 48 -26.34 2.01 4.75
N PRO A 49 -26.43 2.01 3.41
CA PRO A 49 -25.80 1.05 2.48
C PRO A 49 -24.36 1.41 2.07
N ALA A 50 -23.81 2.53 2.53
CA ALA A 50 -22.55 3.07 2.03
C ALA A 50 -21.31 2.24 2.42
N CYS A 51 -21.26 1.64 3.62
CA CYS A 51 -20.11 0.81 3.99
C CYS A 51 -19.95 -0.42 3.07
N ARG A 52 -21.06 -1.08 2.69
CA ARG A 52 -21.01 -2.18 1.72
C ARG A 52 -20.48 -1.75 0.35
N ALA A 53 -20.81 -0.54 -0.10
CA ALA A 53 -20.22 0.01 -1.32
C ALA A 53 -18.74 0.36 -1.13
N GLY A 54 -18.36 0.81 0.07
CA GLY A 54 -16.98 1.01 0.48
C GLY A 54 -16.15 -0.27 0.39
N ASP A 55 -16.66 -1.40 0.89
CA ASP A 55 -15.97 -2.70 0.84
C ASP A 55 -15.61 -3.11 -0.60
N GLU A 56 -16.59 -3.09 -1.51
CA GLU A 56 -16.35 -3.36 -2.94
C GLU A 56 -15.35 -2.36 -3.53
N ALA A 57 -15.48 -1.07 -3.17
CA ALA A 57 -14.59 -0.04 -3.66
C ALA A 57 -13.13 -0.24 -3.19
N VAL A 58 -12.90 -0.78 -1.99
CA VAL A 58 -11.55 -1.10 -1.48
C VAL A 58 -10.90 -2.16 -2.36
N GLU A 59 -11.62 -3.23 -2.69
CA GLU A 59 -11.10 -4.29 -3.56
C GLU A 59 -10.72 -3.72 -4.95
N ARG A 60 -11.64 -2.98 -5.58
CA ARG A 60 -11.44 -2.40 -6.92
C ARG A 60 -10.34 -1.36 -6.96
N ALA A 61 -10.34 -0.41 -6.02
CA ALA A 61 -9.30 0.62 -5.96
C ALA A 61 -7.93 0.01 -5.63
N GLY A 62 -7.89 -1.05 -4.82
CA GLY A 62 -6.68 -1.82 -4.54
C GLY A 62 -6.11 -2.51 -5.78
N GLU A 63 -6.96 -3.09 -6.63
CA GLU A 63 -6.56 -3.65 -7.92
C GLU A 63 -6.02 -2.58 -8.86
N LEU A 64 -6.73 -1.45 -9.01
CA LEU A 64 -6.30 -0.33 -9.85
C LEU A 64 -4.96 0.26 -9.37
N LEU A 65 -4.79 0.41 -8.06
CA LEU A 65 -3.53 0.91 -7.49
C LEU A 65 -2.39 -0.08 -7.77
N ARG A 66 -2.62 -1.38 -7.56
CA ARG A 66 -1.62 -2.42 -7.84
C ARG A 66 -1.22 -2.39 -9.31
N GLU A 67 -2.18 -2.42 -10.23
CA GLU A 67 -1.91 -2.35 -11.67
C GLU A 67 -1.16 -1.06 -12.05
N ALA A 68 -1.54 0.09 -11.49
CA ALA A 68 -0.86 1.35 -11.78
C ALA A 68 0.60 1.37 -11.28
N VAL A 69 0.88 0.69 -10.16
CA VAL A 69 2.22 0.63 -9.54
C VAL A 69 3.11 -0.42 -10.19
N VAL A 70 2.62 -1.65 -10.44
CA VAL A 70 3.45 -2.77 -10.93
C VAL A 70 3.23 -3.11 -12.42
N GLY A 71 2.33 -2.39 -13.08
CA GLY A 71 2.05 -2.54 -14.51
C GLY A 71 3.20 -2.06 -15.40
N TYR A 72 3.00 -2.19 -16.71
CA TYR A 72 4.04 -2.02 -17.75
C TYR A 72 4.81 -0.68 -17.67
N ASP A 73 4.13 0.41 -17.36
CA ASP A 73 4.68 1.77 -17.27
C ASP A 73 4.77 2.29 -15.82
N GLY A 74 4.59 1.42 -14.83
CA GLY A 74 4.64 1.75 -13.41
C GLY A 74 6.07 1.88 -12.86
N VAL A 75 6.23 1.46 -11.61
CA VAL A 75 7.52 1.37 -10.93
C VAL A 75 8.35 0.25 -11.55
N PRO A 76 9.55 0.54 -12.10
CA PRO A 76 10.37 -0.48 -12.74
C PRO A 76 10.71 -1.64 -11.79
N GLU A 77 10.61 -2.88 -12.26
CA GLU A 77 10.87 -4.09 -11.45
C GLU A 77 12.21 -4.04 -10.72
N GLY A 78 13.27 -3.58 -11.40
CA GLY A 78 14.62 -3.43 -10.83
C GLY A 78 14.73 -2.42 -9.66
N SER A 79 13.68 -1.65 -9.36
CA SER A 79 13.68 -0.75 -8.20
C SER A 79 13.27 -1.46 -6.90
N TRP A 80 12.55 -2.57 -6.96
CA TRP A 80 12.07 -3.29 -5.77
C TRP A 80 12.47 -4.77 -5.74
N TRP A 81 13.09 -5.27 -6.81
CA TRP A 81 13.60 -6.61 -6.92
C TRP A 81 14.96 -6.65 -7.63
N GLU A 82 15.82 -7.56 -7.18
CA GLU A 82 17.12 -7.84 -7.81
C GLU A 82 17.35 -9.36 -7.88
N GLY A 83 17.73 -9.88 -9.05
CA GLY A 83 18.24 -11.26 -9.17
C GLY A 83 17.71 -12.00 -10.39
N THR A 84 17.48 -13.30 -10.24
CA THR A 84 16.84 -14.17 -11.24
C THR A 84 15.53 -14.72 -10.69
N ALA A 85 14.66 -15.23 -11.56
CA ALA A 85 13.35 -15.77 -11.16
C ALA A 85 13.43 -16.78 -10.00
N ASP A 86 14.50 -17.57 -9.94
CA ASP A 86 14.71 -18.62 -8.93
C ASP A 86 15.54 -18.16 -7.71
N ALA A 87 16.15 -16.97 -7.77
CA ALA A 87 17.13 -16.52 -6.76
C ALA A 87 17.15 -14.99 -6.61
N GLY A 88 15.97 -14.39 -6.47
CA GLY A 88 15.80 -12.96 -6.27
C GLY A 88 15.81 -12.51 -4.81
N THR A 89 16.17 -11.25 -4.59
CA THR A 89 15.97 -10.54 -3.34
C THR A 89 15.02 -9.37 -3.56
N PHE A 90 14.13 -9.14 -2.59
CA PHE A 90 13.15 -8.08 -2.60
C PHE A 90 13.59 -6.96 -1.66
N ARG A 91 13.50 -5.72 -2.14
CA ARG A 91 13.70 -4.54 -1.31
C ARG A 91 12.39 -4.25 -0.56
N ILE A 92 12.42 -4.30 0.76
CA ILE A 92 11.23 -4.06 1.59
C ILE A 92 10.95 -2.56 1.65
N PRO A 93 9.68 -2.10 1.56
CA PRO A 93 9.34 -0.69 1.69
C PRO A 93 9.89 -0.06 2.97
N SER A 94 10.54 1.10 2.83
CA SER A 94 11.19 1.81 3.95
C SER A 94 10.24 2.16 5.10
N VAL A 95 8.94 2.29 4.82
CA VAL A 95 7.89 2.55 5.83
C VAL A 95 7.76 1.42 6.87
N VAL A 96 8.17 0.20 6.55
CA VAL A 96 8.14 -0.95 7.48
C VAL A 96 9.24 -0.81 8.55
N GLY A 97 10.32 -0.08 8.25
CA GLY A 97 11.49 0.04 9.11
C GLY A 97 12.36 -1.23 9.12
N MET A 98 12.93 -1.58 10.26
CA MET A 98 13.79 -2.77 10.40
C MET A 98 12.98 -4.06 10.24
N VAL A 99 13.51 -4.98 9.43
CA VAL A 99 12.96 -6.31 9.19
C VAL A 99 14.04 -7.37 9.38
N CYS A 100 13.68 -8.52 9.95
CA CYS A 100 14.60 -9.64 10.06
C CYS A 100 14.76 -10.33 8.71
N HIS A 101 15.97 -10.38 8.18
CA HIS A 101 16.25 -10.98 6.85
C HIS A 101 16.10 -12.51 6.83
N ALA A 102 15.86 -13.13 7.99
CA ALA A 102 15.67 -14.58 8.11
C ALA A 102 14.20 -14.98 8.23
N CYS A 103 13.38 -14.25 8.99
CA CYS A 103 11.97 -14.59 9.23
C CYS A 103 10.96 -13.53 8.78
N GLY A 104 11.41 -12.34 8.35
CA GLY A 104 10.54 -11.26 7.91
C GLY A 104 9.83 -10.49 9.02
N CYS A 105 10.05 -10.81 10.31
CA CYS A 105 9.42 -10.07 11.41
C CYS A 105 9.86 -8.60 11.42
N SER A 106 8.98 -7.71 11.87
CA SER A 106 9.23 -6.28 12.05
C SER A 106 8.93 -5.86 13.50
N HIS A 107 9.15 -4.59 13.83
CA HIS A 107 8.75 -4.05 15.14
C HIS A 107 7.22 -3.96 15.31
N LEU A 108 6.46 -3.92 14.22
CA LEU A 108 4.99 -3.91 14.23
C LEU A 108 4.39 -5.32 14.16
N ASP A 109 5.20 -6.29 13.73
CA ASP A 109 4.82 -7.69 13.57
C ASP A 109 5.97 -8.59 14.06
N PRO A 110 6.16 -8.72 15.38
CA PRO A 110 7.21 -9.55 15.97
C PRO A 110 6.92 -11.04 15.76
N CYS A 111 7.93 -11.89 15.98
CA CYS A 111 7.74 -13.35 15.98
C CYS A 111 6.64 -13.79 16.97
N PRO A 112 5.95 -14.92 16.74
CA PRO A 112 4.88 -15.41 17.62
C PRO A 112 5.26 -15.52 19.11
N ASP A 113 6.49 -15.94 19.41
CA ASP A 113 7.00 -16.05 20.79
C ASP A 113 7.60 -14.74 21.34
N GLY A 114 7.49 -13.65 20.58
CA GLY A 114 8.21 -12.40 20.80
C GLY A 114 9.69 -12.48 20.39
N CYS A 115 10.24 -11.36 19.95
CA CYS A 115 11.67 -11.25 19.67
C CYS A 115 12.13 -9.79 19.82
N GLY A 116 13.42 -9.61 20.14
CA GLY A 116 14.10 -8.32 20.00
C GLY A 116 14.94 -8.26 18.73
N TRP A 117 15.73 -7.21 18.59
CA TRP A 117 16.75 -7.08 17.54
C TRP A 117 18.11 -7.50 18.08
N ALA A 118 18.77 -8.43 17.39
CA ALA A 118 20.16 -8.82 17.69
C ALA A 118 21.18 -8.04 16.86
N SER A 119 20.74 -7.55 15.70
CA SER A 119 21.47 -6.66 14.79
C SER A 119 20.48 -5.96 13.87
N ASP A 120 20.96 -5.07 13.00
CA ASP A 120 20.13 -4.28 12.09
C ASP A 120 19.28 -5.11 11.12
N ASN A 121 19.64 -6.39 10.90
CA ASN A 121 18.99 -7.27 9.93
C ASN A 121 18.59 -8.65 10.49
N LEU A 122 18.73 -8.88 11.80
CA LEU A 122 18.35 -10.15 12.43
C LEU A 122 17.70 -9.91 13.78
N CYS A 123 16.57 -10.60 14.00
CA CYS A 123 15.95 -10.66 15.32
C CYS A 123 16.67 -11.67 16.24
N THR A 124 16.45 -11.56 17.54
CA THR A 124 17.04 -12.45 18.55
C THR A 124 16.66 -13.91 18.36
N ALA A 125 15.51 -14.22 17.77
CA ALA A 125 15.10 -15.59 17.48
C ALA A 125 15.88 -16.23 16.31
N CYS A 126 16.37 -15.40 15.38
CA CYS A 126 17.11 -15.86 14.21
C CYS A 126 18.63 -15.64 14.31
N ALA A 127 19.10 -14.95 15.35
CA ALA A 127 20.51 -14.71 15.58
C ALA A 127 21.26 -16.04 15.79
N PRO A 128 22.41 -16.25 15.13
CA PRO A 128 23.24 -17.41 15.40
C PRO A 128 23.73 -17.38 16.85
N GLY A 129 23.41 -18.40 17.63
CA GLY A 129 23.62 -18.43 19.08
C GLY A 129 22.34 -18.32 19.91
N ALA A 130 21.18 -18.06 19.30
CA ALA A 130 19.86 -18.24 19.94
C ALA A 130 19.52 -19.72 20.23
N GLY A 131 20.41 -20.64 19.82
CA GLY A 131 20.35 -22.04 20.19
C GLY A 131 20.84 -22.26 21.63
N VAL A 132 19.88 -22.49 22.53
CA VAL A 132 20.00 -23.36 23.71
C VAL A 132 21.19 -23.11 24.65
N GLU A 133 21.09 -22.08 25.50
CA GLU A 133 21.28 -22.41 26.91
C GLU A 133 20.07 -23.26 27.27
N ALA A 134 20.28 -24.56 27.51
CA ALA A 134 19.22 -25.48 27.87
C ALA A 134 18.42 -24.86 29.01
N ALA A 135 17.19 -24.41 28.71
CA ALA A 135 16.24 -24.04 29.73
C ALA A 135 16.16 -25.25 30.67
N ALA A 136 16.61 -25.07 31.91
CA ALA A 136 16.41 -26.05 32.95
C ALA A 136 14.93 -26.48 32.89
N PRO A 137 14.61 -27.78 32.99
CA PRO A 137 13.25 -28.26 32.86
C PRO A 137 12.35 -27.42 33.75
N LEU A 138 11.40 -26.71 33.12
CA LEU A 138 10.42 -25.92 33.84
C LEU A 138 9.73 -26.86 34.84
N PRO A 139 9.60 -26.49 36.12
CA PRO A 139 8.83 -27.29 37.06
C PRO A 139 7.41 -27.43 36.50
N ALA A 140 6.90 -28.66 36.50
CA ALA A 140 5.54 -28.96 36.06
C ALA A 140 4.54 -28.05 36.80
N GLY A 141 3.88 -27.12 36.08
CA GLY A 141 2.83 -26.28 36.65
C GLY A 141 2.68 -24.85 36.15
N SER A 142 3.44 -24.39 35.15
CA SER A 142 3.27 -23.02 34.61
C SER A 142 2.22 -22.99 33.49
N VAL A 143 1.06 -22.38 33.80
CA VAL A 143 0.04 -21.99 32.82
C VAL A 143 0.45 -20.64 32.25
N VAL A 144 0.71 -20.56 30.94
CA VAL A 144 0.85 -19.29 30.23
C VAL A 144 -0.56 -18.81 29.90
N VAL A 145 -0.92 -17.63 30.40
CA VAL A 145 -2.19 -16.97 30.11
C VAL A 145 -1.94 -15.99 28.97
N ASP A 146 -2.60 -16.22 27.84
CA ASP A 146 -2.63 -15.29 26.70
C ASP A 146 -3.17 -13.93 27.14
N GLY A 147 -2.40 -12.87 26.87
CA GLY A 147 -2.70 -11.53 27.35
C GLY A 147 -1.98 -10.45 26.55
N VAL A 148 -2.04 -10.51 25.21
CA VAL A 148 -1.66 -9.37 24.38
C VAL A 148 -2.84 -8.40 24.32
N THR A 149 -2.88 -7.45 25.25
CA THR A 149 -3.72 -6.26 25.10
C THR A 149 -3.09 -5.36 24.04
N ARG A 150 -3.64 -5.38 22.83
CA ARG A 150 -3.38 -4.31 21.85
C ARG A 150 -3.90 -3.01 22.45
N HIS A 151 -3.00 -2.10 22.76
CA HIS A 151 -3.36 -0.75 23.15
C HIS A 151 -3.63 0.03 21.86
N GLU A 152 -4.87 -0.01 21.37
CA GLU A 152 -5.28 0.93 20.34
C GLU A 152 -5.24 2.32 20.96
N PRO A 153 -4.48 3.28 20.40
CA PRO A 153 -4.57 4.65 20.86
C PRO A 153 -5.99 5.14 20.54
N GLU A 154 -6.79 5.39 21.57
CA GLU A 154 -8.07 6.09 21.43
C GLU A 154 -7.80 7.51 20.92
N LEU A 155 -7.67 7.65 19.60
CA LEU A 155 -7.71 8.93 18.92
C LEU A 155 -9.08 9.53 19.20
N SER A 156 -9.11 10.66 19.90
CA SER A 156 -10.38 11.34 20.15
C SER A 156 -11.02 11.75 18.83
N GLU A 157 -12.36 11.77 18.76
CA GLU A 157 -13.11 12.23 17.58
C GLU A 157 -12.66 13.63 17.11
N THR A 158 -12.18 14.45 18.05
CA THR A 158 -11.65 15.79 17.78
C THR A 158 -10.31 15.74 17.05
N GLU A 159 -9.41 14.84 17.44
CA GLU A 159 -8.10 14.65 16.80
C GLU A 159 -8.25 14.02 15.42
N ALA A 160 -9.10 13.01 15.27
CA ALA A 160 -9.42 12.42 13.97
C ALA A 160 -9.96 13.50 12.99
N ARG A 161 -10.89 14.35 13.45
CA ARG A 161 -11.41 15.48 12.65
C ARG A 161 -10.38 16.55 12.34
N ALA A 162 -9.36 16.72 13.19
CA ALA A 162 -8.28 17.67 12.94
C ALA A 162 -7.33 17.15 11.85
N ILE A 163 -6.98 15.86 11.88
CA ILE A 163 -6.15 15.20 10.87
C ILE A 163 -6.83 15.27 9.50
N VAL A 164 -8.11 14.88 9.42
CA VAL A 164 -8.88 14.94 8.17
C VAL A 164 -8.97 16.37 7.62
N ARG A 165 -9.26 17.37 8.47
CA ARG A 165 -9.29 18.78 8.02
C ARG A 165 -7.92 19.29 7.57
N GLY A 166 -6.83 18.84 8.20
CA GLY A 166 -5.46 19.16 7.79
C GLY A 166 -5.15 18.61 6.39
N ALA A 167 -5.47 17.34 6.15
CA ALA A 167 -5.28 16.69 4.85
C ALA A 167 -6.07 17.38 3.73
N CYS A 168 -7.36 17.71 3.96
CA CYS A 168 -8.17 18.41 2.96
C CYS A 168 -7.63 19.82 2.62
N ARG A 169 -7.08 20.55 3.61
CA ARG A 169 -6.45 21.86 3.36
C ARG A 169 -5.18 21.73 2.54
N ALA A 170 -4.34 20.73 2.82
CA ALA A 170 -3.12 20.49 2.06
C ALA A 170 -3.41 20.17 0.58
N VAL A 171 -4.48 19.41 0.31
CA VAL A 171 -4.97 19.15 -1.06
C VAL A 171 -5.49 20.42 -1.73
N SER A 172 -6.16 21.30 -0.98
CA SER A 172 -6.71 22.56 -1.51
C SER A 172 -5.67 23.64 -1.79
N THR A 173 -4.53 23.63 -1.11
CA THR A 173 -3.45 24.61 -1.29
C THR A 173 -2.35 24.18 -2.26
N SER A 174 -2.43 22.96 -2.80
CA SER A 174 -1.52 22.50 -3.83
C SER A 174 -1.76 23.30 -5.12
N GLU A 175 -0.74 24.03 -5.58
CA GLU A 175 -0.70 24.81 -6.84
C GLU A 175 -0.91 23.96 -8.12
N LEU A 176 -1.21 22.66 -7.99
CA LEU A 176 -1.70 21.81 -9.06
C LEU A 176 -3.17 22.08 -9.44
N ALA A 177 -3.87 22.97 -8.73
CA ALA A 177 -5.15 23.53 -9.16
C ALA A 177 -5.00 24.53 -10.33
N ARG A 178 -4.22 24.18 -11.37
CA ARG A 178 -4.56 24.69 -12.70
C ARG A 178 -5.87 24.00 -13.09
N PRO A 179 -6.92 24.75 -13.49
CA PRO A 179 -8.15 24.14 -13.94
C PRO A 179 -7.79 23.18 -15.08
N VAL A 180 -7.93 21.88 -14.82
CA VAL A 180 -7.98 20.89 -15.89
C VAL A 180 -9.19 21.31 -16.71
N GLU A 181 -8.97 21.78 -17.94
CA GLU A 181 -10.09 22.11 -18.81
C GLU A 181 -11.04 20.91 -18.83
N PRO A 182 -12.36 21.15 -18.69
CA PRO A 182 -13.29 20.06 -18.54
C PRO A 182 -13.19 19.17 -19.79
N VAL A 183 -12.83 17.89 -19.57
CA VAL A 183 -12.84 16.79 -20.56
C VAL A 183 -14.18 16.73 -21.34
N GLY A 184 -15.23 17.38 -20.83
CA GLY A 184 -16.49 17.62 -21.52
C GLY A 184 -16.42 18.47 -22.80
N SER A 185 -15.34 19.20 -23.12
CA SER A 185 -15.21 19.86 -24.44
C SER A 185 -14.93 18.84 -25.54
N HIS A 186 -13.95 17.95 -25.34
CA HIS A 186 -13.60 16.89 -26.29
C HIS A 186 -14.70 15.83 -26.42
N LEU A 187 -15.39 15.46 -25.33
CA LEU A 187 -16.54 14.53 -25.43
C LEU A 187 -17.72 15.13 -26.21
N ARG A 188 -17.91 16.46 -26.16
CA ARG A 188 -18.93 17.15 -26.97
C ARG A 188 -18.54 17.27 -28.44
N GLU A 189 -17.25 17.42 -28.75
CA GLU A 189 -16.77 17.34 -30.14
C GLU A 189 -16.91 15.93 -30.71
N LEU A 190 -16.59 14.90 -29.93
CA LEU A 190 -16.73 13.50 -30.35
C LEU A 190 -18.19 13.14 -30.61
N ALA A 191 -19.12 13.57 -29.74
CA ALA A 191 -20.55 13.33 -29.92
C ALA A 191 -21.10 13.99 -31.20
N ARG A 192 -20.68 15.23 -31.51
CA ARG A 192 -21.07 15.91 -32.76
C ARG A 192 -20.51 15.22 -34.01
N ALA A 193 -19.29 14.68 -33.93
CA ALA A 193 -18.69 13.94 -35.03
C ALA A 193 -19.46 12.64 -35.33
N ILE A 194 -19.98 11.97 -34.30
CA ILE A 194 -20.79 10.75 -34.44
C ILE A 194 -22.16 11.06 -35.05
N ASP A 195 -22.84 12.10 -34.57
CA ASP A 195 -24.17 12.49 -35.09
C ASP A 195 -24.10 13.03 -36.54
N GLY A 196 -22.96 13.58 -36.96
CA GLY A 196 -22.75 14.09 -38.31
C GLY A 196 -22.55 13.03 -39.40
N MET A 197 -22.30 11.76 -39.04
CA MET A 197 -22.06 10.67 -40.01
C MET A 197 -23.33 9.88 -40.37
N GLY A 198 -24.48 10.19 -39.76
CA GLY A 198 -25.68 9.36 -39.83
C GLY A 198 -26.72 9.72 -40.89
N GLY A 199 -26.44 10.62 -41.83
CA GLY A 199 -27.50 11.18 -42.66
C GLY A 199 -27.11 11.60 -44.06
N GLU A 200 -26.69 10.67 -44.92
CA GLU A 200 -26.86 10.81 -46.37
C GLU A 200 -27.39 9.51 -46.98
N ASP A 201 -28.64 9.63 -47.43
CA ASP A 201 -29.17 9.12 -48.69
C ASP A 201 -29.46 7.62 -48.86
N GLY A 202 -30.76 7.32 -48.83
CA GLY A 202 -31.33 6.09 -49.34
C GLY A 202 -32.80 6.23 -49.74
N ASP A 203 -33.21 7.38 -50.32
CA ASP A 203 -34.47 7.45 -51.08
C ASP A 203 -34.13 7.41 -52.58
N GLY A 204 -34.47 6.29 -53.21
CA GLY A 204 -34.02 5.97 -54.56
C GLY A 204 -34.81 4.83 -55.20
N ARG A 205 -36.11 5.09 -55.43
CA ARG A 205 -37.04 4.42 -56.37
C ARG A 205 -37.62 3.05 -56.04
#